data_AF-A0A496P6P6-F1
#
_entry.id   AF-A0A496P6P6-F1
#
_cell.length_a   1.000
_cell.length_b   1.000
_cell.length_c   1.000
_cell.angle_alpha   90.00
_cell.angle_beta   90.00
_cell.angle_gamma   90.00
#
_symmetry.space_group_name_H-M   'P 1'
#
loop_
_entity.id
_entity.type
_entity.pdbx_description
1 polymer ?
#
loop_
_entity_poly.entity_id
_entity_poly.type
_entity_poly.pdbx_seq_one_letter_code
_entity_poly.pdbx_strand_id
1 'polypeptide(L)'
;MKYKIINRLKSAYSAIRVANIHPTGVLATRALVLIMIVPILVVVGLFVIATAYGFISDDTNKLITVGINIIDHIFIPSVLTALVGFLALWIDRDGNGIPDKLEEPPKTPINTIINERSDYNAPR
;
A
#
# COMPACT_ATOMS: atom_id res chain seq x y z
N MET A 1 29.32 -11.93 -17.21
CA MET A 1 27.93 -11.42 -17.06
C MET A 1 27.60 -10.88 -15.66
N LYS A 2 27.97 -11.55 -14.56
CA LYS A 2 27.64 -11.15 -13.17
C LYS A 2 28.05 -9.70 -12.80
N TYR A 3 29.26 -9.27 -13.15
CA TYR A 3 29.74 -7.90 -12.88
C TYR A 3 28.96 -6.79 -13.59
N LYS A 4 28.37 -7.09 -14.76
CA LYS A 4 27.60 -6.13 -15.56
C LYS A 4 26.25 -5.83 -14.89
N ILE A 5 25.64 -6.84 -14.27
CA ILE A 5 24.40 -6.72 -13.50
C ILE A 5 24.64 -5.92 -12.22
N ILE A 6 25.75 -6.21 -11.51
CA ILE A 6 26.12 -5.48 -10.29
C ILE A 6 26.39 -4.00 -10.57
N ASN A 7 27.10 -3.67 -11.66
CA ASN A 7 27.32 -2.27 -12.05
C ASN A 7 26.04 -1.56 -12.49
N ARG A 8 25.10 -2.26 -13.15
CA ARG A 8 23.77 -1.72 -13.48
C ARG A 8 22.94 -1.45 -12.23
N LEU A 9 22.98 -2.37 -11.26
CA LEU A 9 22.30 -2.21 -9.98
C LEU A 9 22.89 -1.06 -9.17
N LYS A 10 24.22 -0.93 -9.14
CA LYS A 10 24.92 0.18 -8.48
C LYS A 10 24.60 1.53 -9.13
N SER A 11 24.53 1.56 -10.47
CA SER A 11 24.13 2.74 -11.24
C SER A 11 22.66 3.11 -11.05
N ALA A 12 21.76 2.11 -10.98
CA ALA A 12 20.36 2.33 -10.67
C ALA A 12 20.16 2.85 -9.24
N TYR A 13 20.85 2.28 -8.26
CA TYR A 13 20.85 2.78 -6.87
C TYR A 13 21.41 4.19 -6.76
N SER A 14 22.51 4.50 -7.45
CA SER A 14 23.02 5.88 -7.49
C SER A 14 22.07 6.81 -8.22
N ALA A 15 21.37 6.35 -9.27
CA ALA A 15 20.39 7.15 -9.99
C ALA A 15 19.14 7.44 -9.15
N ILE A 16 18.69 6.49 -8.33
CA ILE A 16 17.59 6.67 -7.37
C ILE A 16 17.99 7.60 -6.21
N ARG A 17 19.29 7.67 -5.87
CA ARG A 17 19.82 8.59 -4.85
C ARG A 17 20.10 9.99 -5.41
N VAL A 18 20.52 10.09 -6.66
CA VAL A 18 20.92 11.35 -7.33
C VAL A 18 19.73 12.05 -7.98
N ALA A 19 18.78 11.30 -8.54
CA ALA A 19 17.46 11.83 -8.78
C ALA A 19 16.75 11.79 -7.44
N ASN A 20 16.36 12.95 -6.92
CA ASN A 20 15.61 13.16 -5.67
C ASN A 20 14.20 12.52 -5.72
N ILE A 21 14.12 11.26 -6.15
CA ILE A 21 12.90 10.47 -6.30
C ILE A 21 12.56 10.02 -4.90
N HIS A 22 11.82 10.88 -4.21
CA HIS A 22 11.00 10.45 -3.09
C HIS A 22 10.10 9.34 -3.66
N PRO A 23 10.21 8.09 -3.17
CA PRO A 23 9.32 7.03 -3.62
C PRO A 23 7.91 7.45 -3.21
N THR A 24 7.23 8.14 -4.12
CA THR A 24 5.88 8.65 -3.89
C THR A 24 5.00 7.51 -3.42
N GLY A 25 4.18 7.74 -2.41
CA GLY A 25 3.26 6.72 -1.88
C GLY A 25 2.43 6.05 -2.99
N VAL A 26 2.14 6.78 -4.08
CA VAL A 26 1.45 6.26 -5.27
C VAL A 26 2.24 5.17 -6.00
N LEU A 27 3.56 5.31 -6.16
CA LEU A 27 4.40 4.29 -6.79
C LEU A 27 4.47 3.03 -5.91
N ALA A 28 4.57 3.21 -4.59
CA ALA A 28 4.52 2.12 -3.62
C ALA A 28 3.17 1.38 -3.69
N THR A 29 2.04 2.10 -3.79
CA THR A 29 0.71 1.49 -3.90
C THR A 29 0.58 0.68 -5.19
N ARG A 30 1.07 1.20 -6.32
CA ARG A 30 1.05 0.46 -7.59
C ARG A 30 1.92 -0.79 -7.55
N ALA A 31 3.11 -0.70 -6.98
CA ALA A 31 3.99 -1.86 -6.81
C ALA A 31 3.38 -2.91 -5.86
N LEU A 32 2.75 -2.48 -4.77
CA LEU A 32 2.08 -3.36 -3.82
C LEU A 32 0.92 -4.11 -4.48
N VAL A 33 0.06 -3.42 -5.24
CA VAL A 33 -1.05 -4.04 -5.98
C VAL A 33 -0.52 -5.08 -6.97
N LEU A 34 0.59 -4.81 -7.66
CA LEU A 34 1.23 -5.79 -8.55
C LEU A 34 1.72 -7.02 -7.80
N ILE A 35 2.35 -6.86 -6.63
CA ILE A 35 2.79 -7.97 -5.79
C ILE A 35 1.58 -8.80 -5.31
N MET A 36 0.48 -8.14 -4.96
CA MET A 36 -0.74 -8.82 -4.54
C MET A 36 -1.37 -9.64 -5.65
N ILE A 37 -1.22 -9.29 -6.93
CA ILE A 37 -1.76 -10.11 -8.04
C ILE A 37 -1.02 -11.45 -8.20
N VAL A 38 0.24 -11.55 -7.75
CA VAL A 38 1.09 -12.73 -7.95
C VAL A 38 0.48 -14.04 -7.40
N PRO A 39 -0.01 -14.13 -6.15
CA PRO A 39 -0.61 -15.35 -5.62
C PRO A 39 -1.82 -15.83 -6.42
N ILE A 40 -2.65 -14.90 -6.92
CA ILE A 40 -3.80 -15.23 -7.77
C ILE A 40 -3.32 -15.91 -9.06
N LEU A 41 -2.31 -15.33 -9.73
CA LEU A 41 -1.76 -15.91 -10.96
C LEU A 41 -1.18 -17.31 -10.72
N VAL A 42 -0.50 -17.54 -9.59
CA VAL A 42 0.06 -18.84 -9.23
C VAL A 42 -1.03 -19.90 -9.07
N VAL A 43 -2.10 -19.59 -8.32
CA VAL A 43 -3.19 -20.55 -8.08
C VAL A 43 -4.00 -20.83 -9.35
N VAL A 44 -4.29 -19.81 -10.16
CA VAL A 44 -4.97 -20.00 -11.45
C VAL A 44 -4.11 -20.85 -12.39
N GLY A 45 -2.80 -20.63 -12.44
CA GLY A 45 -1.88 -21.45 -13.21
C GLY A 45 -1.90 -22.91 -12.76
N LEU A 46 -1.79 -23.15 -11.45
CA LEU A 46 -1.88 -24.50 -10.86
C LEU A 46 -3.21 -25.19 -11.18
N PHE A 47 -4.32 -24.46 -11.13
CA PHE A 47 -5.65 -24.96 -11.45
C PHE A 47 -5.80 -25.38 -12.93
N VAL A 48 -5.32 -24.54 -13.86
CA VAL A 48 -5.36 -24.84 -15.30
C VAL A 48 -4.50 -26.07 -15.61
N ILE A 49 -3.30 -26.13 -15.02
CA ILE A 49 -2.38 -27.27 -15.18
C ILE A 49 -3.03 -28.55 -14.63
N ALA A 50 -3.62 -28.50 -13.43
CA ALA A 50 -4.31 -29.62 -12.80
C ALA A 50 -5.46 -30.16 -13.65
N THR A 51 -6.24 -29.25 -14.25
CA THR A 51 -7.37 -29.61 -15.11
C THR A 51 -6.90 -30.19 -16.45
N ALA A 52 -5.82 -29.66 -17.04
CA ALA A 52 -5.23 -30.16 -18.28
C ALA A 52 -4.66 -31.58 -18.16
N TYR A 53 -4.13 -31.95 -16.99
CA TYR A 53 -3.57 -33.30 -16.75
C TYR A 53 -4.63 -34.39 -16.52
N GLY A 54 -5.93 -34.05 -16.46
CA GLY A 54 -7.03 -35.03 -16.52
C GLY A 54 -7.25 -35.90 -15.28
N PHE A 55 -6.31 -35.89 -14.32
CA PHE A 55 -6.47 -36.49 -13.00
C PHE A 55 -6.11 -35.46 -11.94
N ILE A 56 -7.13 -34.97 -11.24
CA ILE A 56 -6.91 -34.16 -10.05
C ILE A 56 -6.53 -35.15 -8.95
N SER A 57 -5.23 -35.37 -8.76
CA SER A 57 -4.74 -36.16 -7.63
C SER A 57 -5.16 -35.48 -6.33
N ASP A 58 -5.38 -36.25 -5.26
CA ASP A 58 -5.76 -35.71 -3.94
C ASP A 58 -4.77 -34.65 -3.44
N ASP A 59 -3.49 -34.80 -3.77
CA ASP A 59 -2.44 -33.82 -3.46
C ASP A 59 -2.65 -32.49 -4.19
N THR A 60 -3.14 -32.54 -5.43
CA THR A 60 -3.43 -31.35 -6.25
C THR A 60 -4.68 -30.64 -5.74
N ASN A 61 -5.73 -31.40 -5.37
CA ASN A 61 -6.92 -30.85 -4.70
C ASN A 61 -6.55 -30.13 -3.40
N LYS A 62 -5.68 -30.74 -2.59
CA LYS A 62 -5.18 -30.15 -1.34
C LYS A 62 -4.35 -28.90 -1.60
N LEU A 63 -3.48 -28.90 -2.62
CA LEU A 63 -2.69 -27.74 -3.01
C LEU A 63 -3.56 -26.57 -3.48
N ILE A 64 -4.60 -26.86 -4.27
CA ILE A 64 -5.58 -25.86 -4.71
C ILE A 64 -6.34 -25.30 -3.50
N THR A 65 -6.82 -26.15 -2.60
CA THR A 65 -7.55 -25.74 -1.38
C THR A 65 -6.69 -24.83 -0.48
N VAL A 66 -5.44 -25.22 -0.23
CA VAL A 66 -4.50 -24.40 0.54
C VAL A 66 -4.17 -23.10 -0.19
N GLY A 67 -4.00 -23.15 -1.52
CA GLY A 67 -3.78 -21.97 -2.35
C GLY A 67 -4.93 -20.96 -2.25
N ILE A 68 -6.18 -21.43 -2.31
CA ILE A 68 -7.37 -20.60 -2.13
C ILE A 68 -7.41 -20.02 -0.72
N ASN A 69 -7.15 -20.82 0.33
CA ASN A 69 -7.10 -20.31 1.70
C ASN A 69 -6.05 -19.21 1.89
N ILE A 70 -4.87 -19.34 1.26
CA ILE A 70 -3.83 -18.30 1.31
C ILE A 70 -4.29 -17.02 0.61
N ILE A 71 -4.90 -17.15 -0.58
CA ILE A 71 -5.46 -15.99 -1.31
C ILE A 71 -6.51 -15.30 -0.45
N ASP A 72 -7.48 -16.04 0.10
CA ASP A 72 -8.55 -15.45 0.90
C ASP A 72 -8.00 -14.71 2.11
N HIS A 73 -7.01 -15.25 2.82
CA HIS A 73 -6.43 -14.54 3.96
C HIS A 73 -5.64 -13.28 3.57
N ILE A 74 -5.01 -13.26 2.39
CA ILE A 74 -4.28 -12.08 1.88
C ILE A 74 -5.24 -11.01 1.34
N PHE A 75 -6.34 -11.43 0.71
CA PHE A 75 -7.31 -10.57 0.04
C PHE A 75 -8.57 -10.29 0.86
N ILE A 76 -8.59 -10.68 2.14
CA ILE A 76 -9.64 -10.25 3.07
C ILE A 76 -9.71 -8.70 3.07
N PRO A 77 -10.93 -8.12 3.02
CA PRO A 77 -11.12 -6.68 2.97
C PRO A 77 -10.36 -5.89 4.05
N SER A 78 -10.19 -6.46 5.26
CA SER A 78 -9.47 -5.80 6.36
C SER A 78 -7.98 -5.66 6.09
N VAL A 79 -7.31 -6.68 5.54
CA VAL A 79 -5.88 -6.63 5.21
C VAL A 79 -5.62 -5.61 4.12
N LEU A 80 -6.47 -5.59 3.09
CA LEU A 80 -6.37 -4.63 2.00
C LEU A 80 -6.57 -3.19 2.49
N THR A 81 -7.55 -2.97 3.37
CA THR A 81 -7.83 -1.65 3.95
C THR A 81 -6.67 -1.18 4.83
N ALA A 82 -6.08 -2.06 5.64
CA ALA A 82 -4.92 -1.74 6.46
C ALA A 82 -3.69 -1.38 5.62
N LEU A 83 -3.43 -2.13 4.55
CA LEU A 83 -2.33 -1.84 3.62
C LEU A 83 -2.55 -0.52 2.89
N VAL A 84 -3.71 -0.32 2.26
CA VAL A 84 -4.02 0.92 1.55
C VAL A 84 -4.02 2.12 2.51
N GLY A 85 -4.53 1.95 3.73
CA GLY A 85 -4.48 2.96 4.80
C GLY A 85 -3.05 3.28 5.23
N PHE A 86 -2.20 2.27 5.40
CA PHE A 86 -0.78 2.45 5.69
C PHE A 86 -0.05 3.20 4.57
N LEU A 87 -0.35 2.91 3.30
CA LEU A 87 0.25 3.63 2.18
C LEU A 87 -0.33 5.04 2.02
N ALA A 88 -1.58 5.26 2.40
CA ALA A 88 -2.17 6.60 2.46
C ALA A 88 -1.50 7.47 3.53
N LEU A 89 -1.01 6.86 4.62
CA LEU A 89 -0.14 7.54 5.59
C LEU A 89 1.26 7.83 5.05
N TRP A 90 1.66 7.27 3.90
CA TRP A 90 2.95 7.54 3.25
C TRP A 90 2.82 8.42 2.01
N ILE A 91 1.64 9.02 1.81
CA ILE A 91 1.47 10.04 0.76
C ILE A 91 2.20 11.30 1.22
N ASP A 92 3.22 11.63 0.46
CA ASP A 92 4.04 12.84 0.55
C ASP A 92 3.83 13.57 -0.78
N ARG A 93 3.09 14.69 -0.74
CA ARG A 93 2.79 15.51 -1.93
C ARG A 93 3.76 16.66 -2.10
N ASP A 94 4.35 17.16 -1.01
CA ASP A 94 5.22 18.32 -1.04
C ASP A 94 6.71 17.94 -1.22
N GLY A 95 7.03 16.65 -1.15
CA GLY A 95 8.34 16.08 -1.43
C GLY A 95 9.35 16.39 -0.34
N ASN A 96 8.90 16.66 0.89
CA ASN A 96 9.74 17.02 2.02
C ASN A 96 10.25 15.80 2.82
N GLY A 97 9.77 14.59 2.47
CA GLY A 97 10.15 13.32 3.09
C GLY A 97 9.33 12.94 4.33
N ILE A 98 8.37 13.77 4.72
CA ILE A 98 7.39 13.54 5.78
C ILE A 98 6.03 13.35 5.10
N PRO A 99 5.25 12.34 5.48
CA PRO A 99 3.92 12.20 4.92
C PRO A 99 2.98 13.32 5.36
N ASP A 100 2.19 13.84 4.43
CA ASP A 100 1.23 14.93 4.64
C ASP A 100 0.28 14.64 5.82
N LYS A 101 -0.06 13.36 6.06
CA LYS A 101 -0.95 12.92 7.15
C LYS A 101 -0.35 13.09 8.55
N LEU A 102 0.96 13.15 8.66
CA LEU A 102 1.66 13.48 9.91
C LEU A 102 1.84 14.99 10.09
N GLU A 103 1.70 15.76 9.00
CA GLU A 103 1.81 17.22 9.01
C GLU A 103 0.47 17.92 9.14
N GLU A 104 -0.63 17.27 8.74
CA GLU A 104 -1.98 17.77 8.92
C GLU A 104 -2.21 18.05 10.43
N PRO A 105 -2.41 19.33 10.83
CA PRO A 105 -2.73 19.62 12.21
C PRO A 105 -4.06 18.94 12.55
N PRO A 106 -4.23 18.43 13.79
CA PRO A 106 -5.44 17.72 14.18
C PRO A 106 -6.63 18.62 13.91
N LYS A 107 -7.50 18.20 12.98
CA LYS A 107 -8.80 18.82 12.75
C LYS A 107 -9.72 18.47 13.92
N THR A 108 -9.42 18.97 15.11
CA THR A 108 -10.45 19.14 16.13
C THR A 108 -11.40 20.21 15.60
N PRO A 109 -12.71 19.95 15.50
CA PRO A 109 -13.66 21.04 15.38
C PRO A 109 -13.61 21.80 16.69
N ILE A 110 -12.74 22.81 16.78
CA ILE A 110 -12.85 23.85 17.79
C ILE A 110 -14.12 24.60 17.39
N ASN A 111 -15.27 24.12 17.90
CA ASN A 111 -16.49 24.88 17.99
C ASN A 111 -16.14 26.14 18.76
N THR A 112 -15.75 27.16 18.00
CA THR A 112 -15.55 28.51 18.49
C THR A 112 -16.96 29.05 18.70
N ILE A 113 -17.64 28.59 19.76
CA ILE A 113 -18.68 29.40 20.38
C ILE A 113 -17.89 30.53 21.04
N ILE A 114 -17.64 31.52 20.20
CA ILE A 114 -17.19 32.87 20.52
C ILE A 114 -17.92 33.32 21.79
N ASN A 115 -17.11 33.71 22.79
CA ASN A 115 -17.55 34.38 24.00
C ASN A 115 -18.21 35.71 23.62
N GLU A 116 -19.51 35.74 23.35
CA GLU A 116 -20.31 36.97 23.36
C GLU A 116 -20.59 37.37 24.81
N ARG A 117 -19.53 37.79 25.50
CA ARG A 117 -19.61 38.58 26.73
C ARG A 117 -18.96 39.92 26.45
N SER A 118 -19.49 40.64 25.47
CA SER A 118 -19.16 42.03 25.23
C SER A 118 -20.23 42.89 25.90
N ASP A 119 -19.95 43.23 27.15
CA ASP A 119 -20.08 44.59 27.68
C ASP A 119 -21.00 45.53 26.90
N TYR A 120 -22.30 45.39 27.11
CA TYR A 120 -23.24 46.49 26.94
C TYR A 120 -24.01 46.62 28.25
N ASN A 121 -23.56 47.52 29.13
CA ASN A 121 -24.36 48.68 29.57
C ASN A 121 -23.85 49.24 30.92
N ALA A 122 -22.90 50.16 30.85
CA ALA A 122 -22.74 51.30 31.78
C ALA A 122 -22.06 52.43 30.97
N PRO A 123 -22.30 53.75 31.18
CA PRO A 123 -23.08 54.42 32.22
C PRO A 123 -24.10 55.48 31.68
N ARG A 124 -25.18 55.76 32.44
CA ARG A 124 -25.70 57.10 32.80
C ARG A 124 -26.74 56.95 33.90
#